data_AF-A0A1C6UKU6-F1
#
_entry.id   AF-A0A1C6UKU6-F1
#
_cell.length_a   1.000
_cell.length_b   1.000
_cell.length_c   1.000
_cell.angle_alpha   90.00
_cell.angle_beta   90.00
_cell.angle_gamma   90.00
#
_symmetry.space_group_name_H-M   'P 1'
#
loop_
_entity.id
_entity.type
_entity.pdbx_description
1 polymer ?
#
loop_
_entity_poly.entity_id
_entity_poly.type
_entity_poly.pdbx_seq_one_letter_code
_entity_poly.pdbx_strand_id
1 'polypeptide(L)' 'MVDRSNGSRDAVNPDAAVKDPDDWVTGDEPPTAAQESYLHTLAREAGEEVPDGLTKAEASRRIDELQAETGRGR' A
#
# COMPACT_ATOMS: atom_id res chain seq x y z
N MET A 1 9.59 20.76 53.69
CA MET A 1 9.95 19.38 53.30
C MET A 1 9.12 19.03 52.07
N VAL A 2 9.83 18.85 50.94
CA VAL A 2 9.44 18.30 49.63
C VAL A 2 8.36 19.01 48.79
N ASP A 3 8.88 19.69 47.77
CA ASP A 3 8.26 20.15 46.52
C ASP A 3 7.59 18.99 45.76
N ARG A 4 6.34 19.16 45.32
CA ARG A 4 5.65 18.19 44.45
C ARG A 4 5.99 18.48 42.98
N SER A 5 7.17 18.03 42.60
CA SER A 5 7.50 17.73 41.22
C SER A 5 6.99 16.33 40.89
N ASN A 6 6.03 16.20 39.98
CA ASN A 6 6.03 15.06 39.05
C ASN A 6 5.27 15.41 37.77
N GLY A 7 6.03 15.86 36.77
CA GLY A 7 5.58 15.81 35.40
C GLY A 7 5.75 14.39 34.87
N SER A 8 4.65 13.78 34.45
CA SER A 8 4.67 12.76 33.41
C SER A 8 3.70 13.21 32.36
N ARG A 9 4.25 13.91 31.38
CA ARG A 9 3.68 14.09 30.06
C ARG A 9 3.51 12.67 29.53
N ASP A 10 2.27 12.19 29.43
CA ASP A 10 1.92 11.09 28.53
C ASP A 10 2.41 11.51 27.14
N ALA A 11 3.65 11.11 26.83
CA ALA A 11 4.22 11.22 25.51
C ALA A 11 3.46 10.21 24.65
N VAL A 12 2.34 10.68 24.09
CA VAL A 12 1.65 10.01 23.00
C VAL A 12 2.68 9.90 21.89
N ASN A 13 3.26 8.72 21.72
CA ASN A 13 4.25 8.44 20.67
C ASN A 13 3.53 8.60 19.32
N PRO A 14 3.83 9.64 18.51
CA PRO A 14 3.18 9.82 17.22
C PRO A 14 3.65 8.79 16.18
N ASP A 15 4.76 8.09 16.46
CA ASP A 15 5.39 7.09 15.59
C ASP A 15 4.68 5.73 15.59
N ALA A 16 3.80 5.44 16.53
CA ALA A 16 3.08 4.16 16.56
C ALA A 16 2.02 4.01 15.46
N ALA A 17 1.72 5.09 14.72
CA ALA A 17 0.61 5.15 13.76
C ALA A 17 1.02 4.98 12.29
N VAL A 18 2.31 4.94 11.97
CA VAL A 18 2.78 4.74 10.60
C VAL A 18 3.45 3.38 10.52
N LYS A 19 2.62 2.33 10.48
CA LYS A 19 3.10 1.02 10.04
C LYS A 19 3.53 1.16 8.58
N ASP A 20 4.72 0.67 8.27
CA ASP A 20 5.21 0.55 6.90
C ASP A 20 4.15 -0.20 6.07
N PRO A 21 3.73 0.26 4.88
CA PRO A 21 2.74 -0.44 4.07
C PRO A 21 3.08 -1.91 3.80
N ASP A 22 4.37 -2.30 3.85
CA ASP A 22 4.82 -3.70 3.77
C ASP A 22 4.57 -4.52 5.06
N ASP A 23 4.36 -3.87 6.22
CA ASP A 23 4.00 -4.52 7.50
C ASP A 23 2.48 -4.80 7.62
N TRP A 24 1.69 -4.42 6.61
CA TRP A 24 0.26 -4.70 6.60
C TRP A 24 0.02 -6.09 6.02
N VAL A 25 -0.43 -7.02 6.88
CA VAL A 25 -0.83 -8.40 6.51
C VAL A 25 -1.83 -8.44 5.34
N THR A 26 -2.56 -7.34 5.09
CA THR A 26 -3.48 -7.21 3.95
C THR A 26 -2.79 -7.16 2.58
N GLY A 27 -1.47 -6.91 2.56
CA GLY A 27 -0.68 -6.88 1.33
C GLY A 27 -0.55 -8.25 0.68
N ASP A 28 -0.48 -9.31 1.49
CA ASP A 28 -0.38 -10.72 1.07
C ASP A 28 -1.72 -11.37 0.72
N GLU A 29 -2.84 -10.65 0.88
CA GLU A 29 -4.15 -11.12 0.46
C GLU A 29 -4.22 -11.24 -1.07
N PRO A 30 -5.12 -12.06 -1.64
CA PRO A 30 -5.42 -12.02 -3.06
C PRO A 30 -5.83 -10.60 -3.51
N PRO A 31 -5.66 -10.26 -4.79
CA PRO A 31 -6.05 -8.96 -5.28
C PRO A 31 -7.56 -8.81 -5.21
N THR A 32 -8.02 -7.58 -5.03
CA THR A 32 -9.45 -7.31 -5.10
C THR A 32 -9.94 -7.42 -6.55
N ALA A 33 -11.20 -7.80 -6.76
CA ALA A 33 -11.78 -7.88 -8.12
C ALA A 33 -11.66 -6.57 -8.92
N ALA A 34 -11.66 -5.42 -8.22
CA ALA A 34 -11.43 -4.11 -8.83
C ALA A 34 -9.98 -3.95 -9.32
N GLN A 35 -9.00 -4.35 -8.50
CA GLN A 35 -7.59 -4.36 -8.91
C GLN A 35 -7.38 -5.30 -10.08
N GLU A 36 -7.91 -6.53 -10.06
CA GLU A 36 -7.78 -7.50 -11.17
C GLU A 36 -8.34 -6.93 -12.49
N SER A 37 -9.57 -6.41 -12.46
CA SER A 37 -10.20 -5.84 -13.67
C SER A 37 -9.41 -4.67 -14.24
N TYR A 38 -8.86 -3.83 -13.37
CA TYR A 38 -8.11 -2.66 -13.78
C TYR A 38 -6.71 -3.03 -14.32
N LEU A 39 -6.04 -3.96 -13.65
CA LEU A 39 -4.77 -4.52 -14.08
C LEU A 39 -4.88 -5.15 -15.48
N HIS A 40 -5.91 -5.96 -15.74
CA HIS A 40 -6.16 -6.53 -17.07
C HIS A 40 -6.38 -5.46 -18.15
N THR A 41 -7.06 -4.36 -17.80
CA THR A 41 -7.29 -3.25 -18.74
C THR A 41 -5.97 -2.58 -19.11
N LEU A 42 -5.16 -2.24 -18.11
CA LEU A 42 -3.87 -1.59 -18.31
C LEU A 42 -2.88 -2.49 -19.04
N ALA A 43 -2.81 -3.78 -18.68
CA ALA A 43 -1.94 -4.75 -19.32
C ALA A 43 -2.27 -4.90 -20.82
N ARG A 44 -3.56 -4.97 -21.18
CA ARG A 44 -4.01 -5.00 -22.57
C ARG A 44 -3.57 -3.77 -23.37
N GLU A 45 -3.54 -2.61 -22.74
CA GLU A 45 -3.16 -1.35 -23.39
C GLU A 45 -1.65 -1.18 -23.50
N ALA A 46 -0.90 -1.65 -22.50
CA ALA A 46 0.56 -1.77 -22.56
C ALA A 46 1.02 -2.88 -23.52
N GLY A 47 0.14 -3.83 -23.86
CA GLY A 47 0.49 -5.02 -24.63
C GLY A 47 1.24 -6.06 -23.80
N GLU A 48 1.07 -6.03 -22.48
CA GLU A 48 1.69 -6.95 -21.53
C GLU A 48 0.68 -7.97 -20.96
N GLU A 49 1.20 -9.04 -20.37
CA GLU A 49 0.39 -10.04 -19.66
C GLU A 49 0.34 -9.77 -18.16
N VAL A 50 -0.78 -10.13 -17.55
CA VAL A 50 -0.98 -10.11 -16.10
C VAL A 50 -0.48 -11.44 -15.52
N PRO A 51 0.49 -11.45 -14.60
CA PRO A 51 0.83 -12.64 -13.84
C PRO A 51 -0.36 -13.13 -12.99
N ASP A 52 -0.58 -14.43 -12.96
CA ASP A 52 -1.54 -15.04 -12.04
C ASP A 52 -0.99 -15.08 -10.61
N GLY A 53 -1.90 -15.08 -9.62
CA GLY A 53 -1.54 -15.29 -8.22
C GLY A 53 -0.84 -14.11 -7.54
N LEU A 54 -0.93 -12.92 -8.13
CA LEU A 54 -0.45 -11.69 -7.51
C LEU A 54 -1.16 -11.46 -6.18
N THR A 55 -0.44 -10.96 -5.19
CA THR A 55 -1.07 -10.43 -3.97
C THR A 55 -1.67 -9.05 -4.24
N LYS A 56 -2.49 -8.56 -3.31
CA LYS A 56 -3.09 -7.22 -3.36
C LYS A 56 -2.03 -6.13 -3.46
N ALA A 57 -0.93 -6.27 -2.72
CA ALA A 57 0.18 -5.34 -2.76
C ALA A 57 0.90 -5.40 -4.11
N GLU A 58 1.16 -6.59 -4.63
CA GLU A 58 1.79 -6.78 -5.95
C GLU A 58 0.91 -6.25 -7.08
N ALA A 59 -0.40 -6.51 -7.05
CA ALA A 59 -1.35 -5.96 -8.00
C ALA A 59 -1.38 -4.43 -7.95
N SER A 60 -1.32 -3.82 -6.76
CA SER A 60 -1.22 -2.36 -6.62
C SER A 60 0.05 -1.81 -7.27
N ARG A 61 1.22 -2.39 -6.95
CA ARG A 61 2.51 -1.98 -7.54
C ARG A 61 2.49 -2.09 -9.07
N ARG A 62 1.93 -3.19 -9.58
CA ARG A 62 1.86 -3.46 -11.01
C ARG A 62 0.89 -2.52 -11.73
N ILE A 63 -0.20 -2.11 -11.09
CA ILE A 63 -1.09 -1.06 -11.60
C ILE A 63 -0.31 0.25 -11.77
N ASP A 64 0.48 0.65 -10.78
CA ASP A 64 1.25 1.91 -10.84
C ASP A 64 2.29 1.88 -11.97
N GLU A 65 2.99 0.75 -12.16
CA GLU A 65 3.92 0.54 -13.27
C GLU A 65 3.22 0.66 -14.63
N LEU A 66 2.12 -0.05 -14.83
CA LEU A 66 1.39 -0.05 -16.09
C LEU A 66 0.72 1.31 -16.36
N GLN A 67 0.26 2.03 -15.34
CA GLN A 67 -0.24 3.40 -15.49
C GLN A 67 0.86 4.37 -15.96
N ALA A 68 2.09 4.20 -15.46
CA ALA A 68 3.23 5.01 -15.88
C ALA A 68 3.62 4.71 -17.33
N GLU A 69 3.60 3.43 -17.72
CA GLU A 69 3.92 2.97 -19.08
C GLU A 69 2.87 3.40 -20.11
N THR A 70 1.58 3.26 -19.78
CA THR A 70 0.46 3.68 -20.64
C THR A 70 0.25 5.20 -20.66
N GLY A 71 1.03 5.96 -19.88
CA GLY A 71 1.00 7.42 -19.86
C GLY A 71 -0.23 8.03 -19.16
N ARG A 72 -0.89 7.28 -18.27
CA ARG A 72 -2.08 7.71 -17.53
C ARG A 72 -1.81 8.35 -16.17
N GLY A 73 -0.64 8.12 -15.58
CA GLY A 73 -0.25 8.69 -14.28
C GLY A 73 0.20 10.16 -14.33
N ARG A 74 -0.40 10.99 -15.18
CA ARG A 74 0.00 12.39 -15.42
C ARG A 74 -1.05 13.40 -14.98
#